data_AF-A0A0G0MQH7-F1
#
_entry.id   AF-A0A0G0MQH7-F1
#
_cell.length_a   1.000
_cell.length_b   1.000
_cell.length_c   1.000
_cell.angle_alpha   90.00
_cell.angle_beta   90.00
_cell.angle_gamma   90.00
#
_symmetry.space_group_name_H-M   'P 1'
#
loop_
_entity.id
_entity.type
_entity.pdbx_description
1 polymer ?
#
loop_
_entity_poly.entity_id
_entity_poly.type
_entity_poly.pdbx_seq_one_letter_code
_entity_poly.pdbx_strand_id
1 'polypeptide(L)'
;LHGEAPMHYYLFITPMLFILIAKALLLMVGHYKHIVLVTFFAIIIIMIFSDLSLINCRDKSDSYNILEKATEIIAEDCNGCHYKLKRIGENDDFTRDFAQNYQYLLEMKGINPTAVGDIIISSEIPEIEYTIVENIKMKEYLEEEEILFDENGIVILKRLI
;
A
#
# COMPACT_ATOMS: atom_id res chain seq x y z
N LEU A 1 -13.05 3.71 -8.15
CA LEU A 1 -13.36 3.11 -6.83
C LEU A 1 -12.16 3.36 -5.94
N HIS A 2 -12.32 4.01 -4.79
CA HIS A 2 -11.21 4.25 -3.87
C HIS A 2 -10.84 2.94 -3.16
N GLY A 3 -9.54 2.63 -3.07
CA GLY A 3 -9.04 1.49 -2.30
C GLY A 3 -9.46 1.60 -0.82
N GLU A 4 -9.47 0.47 -0.12
CA GLU A 4 -9.80 0.43 1.31
C GLU A 4 -8.90 1.42 2.06
N ALA A 5 -9.53 2.37 2.77
CA ALA A 5 -8.79 3.39 3.49
C ALA A 5 -7.90 2.74 4.57
N PRO A 6 -6.69 3.26 4.82
CA PRO A 6 -5.78 2.67 5.79
C PRO A 6 -6.41 2.55 7.18
N MET A 7 -6.33 1.35 7.79
CA MET A 7 -6.99 1.02 9.06
C MET A 7 -6.63 1.98 10.21
N HIS A 8 -5.44 2.58 10.19
CA HIS A 8 -4.99 3.49 11.24
C HIS A 8 -5.76 4.82 11.27
N TYR A 9 -6.44 5.22 10.19
CA TYR A 9 -7.32 6.40 10.20
C TYR A 9 -8.54 6.21 11.10
N TYR A 10 -9.03 4.97 11.21
CA TYR A 10 -10.16 4.64 12.06
C TYR A 10 -9.76 4.49 13.53
N LEU A 11 -8.49 4.24 13.84
CA LEU A 11 -8.01 4.00 15.20
C LEU A 11 -8.33 5.16 16.16
N PHE A 12 -8.32 6.40 15.68
CA PHE A 12 -8.61 7.58 16.50
C PHE A 12 -10.11 7.86 16.66
N ILE A 13 -10.92 7.54 15.65
CA ILE A 13 -12.37 7.82 15.65
C ILE A 13 -13.13 6.73 16.41
N THR A 14 -12.65 5.50 16.31
CA THR A 14 -13.26 4.30 16.89
C THR A 14 -13.52 4.40 18.41
N PRO A 15 -12.55 4.80 19.27
CA PRO A 15 -12.80 4.93 20.70
C PRO A 15 -13.86 5.99 21.04
N MET A 16 -13.93 7.08 20.28
CA MET A 16 -14.93 8.12 20.48
C MET A 16 -16.35 7.61 20.18
N LEU A 17 -16.53 6.87 19.08
CA LEU A 17 -17.80 6.25 18.72
C LEU A 17 -18.26 5.24 19.79
N PHE A 18 -17.36 4.41 20.31
CA PHE A 18 -17.66 3.46 21.36
C PHE A 18 -18.15 4.14 22.65
N ILE A 19 -17.52 5.24 23.06
CA ILE A 19 -17.94 6.01 24.25
C ILE A 19 -19.33 6.62 24.05
N LEU A 20 -19.62 7.17 22.87
CA LEU A 20 -20.92 7.79 22.57
C LEU A 20 -22.05 6.76 22.56
N ILE A 21 -21.84 5.61 21.92
CA ILE A 21 -22.81 4.52 21.87
C ILE A 21 -23.05 3.95 23.27
N ALA A 22 -21.99 3.70 24.05
CA ALA A 22 -22.11 3.23 25.42
C ALA A 22 -22.91 4.22 26.29
N LYS A 23 -22.64 5.52 26.15
CA LYS A 23 -23.37 6.57 26.88
C LYS A 23 -24.86 6.62 26.47
N ALA A 24 -25.16 6.52 25.18
CA ALA A 24 -26.54 6.50 24.68
C ALA A 24 -27.32 5.27 25.21
N LEU A 25 -26.69 4.10 25.19
CA LEU A 25 -27.27 2.85 25.71
C LEU A 25 -27.54 2.90 27.22
N LEU A 26 -26.63 3.50 28.00
CA LEU A 26 -26.80 3.69 29.45
C LEU A 26 -27.97 4.63 29.78
N LEU A 27 -28.21 5.66 28.94
CA LEU A 27 -29.30 6.60 29.13
C LEU A 27 -30.67 6.04 28.74
N MET A 28 -30.74 5.13 27.75
CA MET A 28 -32.01 4.53 27.31
C MET A 28 -32.56 3.46 28.27
N VAL A 29 -31.72 2.75 29.03
CA VAL A 29 -32.13 1.53 29.74
C VAL A 29 -31.80 1.60 31.23
N GLY A 30 -32.55 2.44 31.95
CA GLY A 30 -32.30 2.77 33.36
C GLY A 30 -32.19 1.58 34.32
N HIS A 31 -32.98 0.51 34.12
CA HIS A 31 -32.97 -0.67 35.02
C HIS A 31 -31.99 -1.78 34.62
N TYR A 32 -31.55 -1.85 33.36
CA TYR A 32 -30.71 -2.96 32.86
C TYR A 32 -29.34 -2.51 32.32
N LYS A 33 -28.88 -1.32 32.74
CA LYS A 33 -27.62 -0.70 32.31
C LYS A 33 -26.40 -1.64 32.34
N HIS A 34 -26.30 -2.51 33.34
CA HIS A 34 -25.21 -3.46 33.47
C HIS A 34 -25.28 -4.60 32.45
N ILE A 35 -26.48 -5.10 32.16
CA ILE A 35 -26.69 -6.16 31.17
C ILE A 35 -26.36 -5.65 29.77
N VAL A 36 -26.85 -4.45 29.41
CA VAL A 36 -26.57 -3.83 28.12
C VAL A 36 -25.07 -3.61 27.92
N LEU A 37 -24.36 -3.11 28.95
CA LEU A 37 -22.91 -2.88 28.89
C LEU A 37 -22.13 -4.19 28.72
N VAL A 38 -22.48 -5.24 29.48
CA VAL A 38 -21.84 -6.56 29.34
C VAL A 38 -22.06 -7.15 27.96
N THR A 39 -23.28 -7.03 27.42
CA THR A 39 -23.61 -7.55 26.09
C THR A 39 -22.84 -6.80 24.99
N PHE A 40 -22.71 -5.48 25.12
CA PHE A 40 -21.93 -4.65 24.21
C PHE A 40 -20.44 -5.02 24.19
N PHE A 41 -19.83 -5.17 25.37
CA PHE A 41 -18.43 -5.62 25.46
C PHE A 41 -18.25 -7.04 24.92
N ALA A 42 -19.21 -7.95 25.13
CA ALA A 42 -19.17 -9.30 24.55
C ALA A 42 -19.17 -9.26 23.01
N ILE A 43 -20.00 -8.40 22.39
CA ILE A 43 -20.02 -8.21 20.94
C ILE A 43 -18.68 -7.67 20.43
N ILE A 44 -18.10 -6.66 21.09
CA ILE A 44 -16.78 -6.11 20.73
C ILE A 44 -15.70 -7.19 20.79
N ILE A 45 -15.68 -7.99 21.86
CA ILE A 45 -14.70 -9.08 22.02
C ILE A 45 -14.87 -10.09 20.88
N ILE A 46 -16.10 -10.50 20.56
CA ILE A 46 -16.37 -11.43 19.45
C ILE A 46 -15.91 -10.84 18.12
N MET A 47 -16.14 -9.56 17.86
CA MET A 47 -15.67 -8.88 16.64
C MET A 47 -14.14 -8.86 16.55
N ILE A 48 -13.43 -8.51 17.63
CA ILE A 48 -11.96 -8.50 17.67
C ILE A 48 -11.40 -9.91 17.39
N PHE A 49 -11.97 -10.95 17.98
CA PHE A 49 -11.52 -12.33 17.76
C PHE A 49 -11.89 -12.85 16.37
N SER A 50 -13.00 -12.40 15.79
CA SER A 50 -13.40 -12.75 14.43
C SER A 50 -12.45 -12.15 13.39
N ASP A 51 -12.04 -10.90 13.58
CA ASP A 51 -11.03 -10.25 12.73
C ASP A 51 -9.65 -10.91 12.87
N LEU A 52 -9.29 -11.39 14.07
CA LEU A 52 -8.04 -12.11 14.28
C LEU A 52 -7.96 -13.41 13.46
N SER A 53 -9.10 -14.06 13.19
CA SER A 53 -9.17 -15.26 12.35
C SER A 53 -9.03 -14.96 10.84
N LEU A 54 -9.37 -13.74 10.39
CA LEU A 54 -9.28 -13.30 8.99
C LEU A 54 -7.90 -12.73 8.61
N ILE A 55 -7.11 -12.29 9.59
CA ILE A 55 -5.74 -11.78 9.36
C ILE A 55 -4.78 -12.90 8.89
N ASN A 56 -5.06 -14.16 9.24
CA ASN A 56 -4.23 -15.31 8.83
C ASN A 56 -4.44 -15.78 7.36
N CYS A 57 -5.34 -15.16 6.60
CA CYS A 57 -5.60 -15.54 5.20
C CYS A 57 -5.01 -14.58 4.15
N ARG A 58 -4.23 -13.58 4.56
CA ARG A 58 -3.47 -12.73 3.63
C ARG A 58 -1.99 -12.98 3.87
N ASP A 59 -1.36 -13.78 3.02
CA ASP A 59 0.08 -13.82 2.83
C ASP A 59 0.56 -12.42 2.40
N LYS A 60 0.65 -11.51 3.38
CA LYS A 60 1.22 -10.17 3.24
C LYS A 60 2.74 -10.18 3.41
N SER A 61 3.29 -11.27 3.95
CA SER A 61 4.72 -11.48 4.18
C SER A 61 5.51 -11.35 2.87
N ASP A 62 5.03 -11.95 1.79
CA ASP A 62 5.76 -11.94 0.52
C ASP A 62 5.70 -10.57 -0.16
N SER A 63 4.59 -9.84 -0.03
CA SER A 63 4.42 -8.55 -0.71
C SER A 63 5.45 -7.51 -0.26
N TYR A 64 5.69 -7.34 1.05
CA TYR A 64 6.66 -6.34 1.54
C TYR A 64 8.11 -6.70 1.19
N ASN A 65 8.50 -7.97 1.36
CA ASN A 65 9.87 -8.40 1.06
C ASN A 65 10.20 -8.24 -0.44
N ILE A 66 9.23 -8.49 -1.32
CA ILE A 66 9.43 -8.29 -2.75
C ILE A 66 9.48 -6.79 -3.09
N LEU A 67 8.64 -5.96 -2.46
CA LEU A 67 8.71 -4.49 -2.57
C LEU A 67 10.09 -3.98 -2.15
N GLU A 68 10.59 -4.43 -0.99
CA GLU A 68 11.90 -4.04 -0.47
C GLU A 68 13.02 -4.45 -1.44
N LYS A 69 13.04 -5.72 -1.87
CA LYS A 69 14.03 -6.24 -2.84
C LYS A 69 13.97 -5.49 -4.17
N ALA A 70 12.79 -5.18 -4.66
CA ALA A 70 12.63 -4.41 -5.89
C ALA A 70 13.21 -3.00 -5.78
N THR A 71 12.97 -2.31 -4.65
CA THR A 71 13.55 -1.00 -4.42
C THR A 71 15.06 -1.02 -4.19
N GLU A 72 15.61 -2.11 -3.63
CA GLU A 72 17.06 -2.29 -3.51
C GLU A 72 17.73 -2.40 -4.87
N ILE A 73 17.14 -3.15 -5.80
CA ILE A 73 17.69 -3.30 -7.15
C ILE A 73 17.69 -1.97 -7.90
N ILE A 74 16.59 -1.21 -7.81
CA ILE A 74 16.51 0.13 -8.40
C ILE A 74 17.53 1.07 -7.75
N ALA A 75 17.66 1.02 -6.43
CA ALA A 75 18.60 1.85 -5.68
C ALA A 75 20.06 1.58 -6.09
N GLU A 76 20.44 0.32 -6.22
CA GLU A 76 21.78 -0.11 -6.62
C GLU A 76 22.09 0.25 -8.07
N ASP A 77 21.13 0.02 -8.99
CA ASP A 77 21.31 0.30 -10.42
C ASP A 77 21.33 1.80 -10.73
N CYS A 78 20.51 2.59 -10.02
CA CYS A 78 20.39 4.02 -10.27
C CYS A 78 21.68 4.80 -9.94
N ASN A 79 22.50 4.35 -8.99
CA ASN A 79 23.82 4.93 -8.65
C ASN A 79 23.85 6.49 -8.57
N GLY A 80 22.75 7.12 -8.13
CA GLY A 80 22.60 8.58 -8.03
C GLY A 80 22.13 9.31 -9.29
N CYS A 81 21.80 8.62 -10.38
CA CYS A 81 21.19 9.19 -11.58
C CYS A 81 19.79 9.76 -11.30
N HIS A 82 19.37 10.71 -12.12
CA HIS A 82 18.00 11.22 -12.13
C HIS A 82 17.12 10.22 -12.87
N TYR A 83 16.03 9.78 -12.24
CA TYR A 83 15.19 8.73 -12.78
C TYR A 83 13.70 9.01 -12.64
N LYS A 84 12.94 8.40 -13.53
CA LYS A 84 11.49 8.36 -13.51
C LYS A 84 11.05 6.98 -13.05
N LEU A 85 10.06 6.94 -12.16
CA LEU A 85 9.50 5.71 -11.63
C LEU A 85 8.09 5.49 -12.18
N LYS A 86 7.78 4.27 -12.61
CA LYS A 86 6.47 3.88 -13.11
C LYS A 86 6.08 2.52 -12.56
N ARG A 87 4.79 2.30 -12.31
CA ARG A 87 4.25 0.99 -11.93
C ARG A 87 3.15 0.60 -12.92
N ILE A 88 3.07 -0.69 -13.21
CA ILE A 88 1.98 -1.34 -13.93
C ILE A 88 1.53 -2.52 -13.09
N GLY A 89 0.30 -2.48 -12.56
CA GLY A 89 -0.25 -3.59 -11.78
C GLY A 89 -1.76 -3.72 -11.96
N GLU A 90 -2.34 -4.75 -11.33
CA GLU A 90 -3.80 -4.93 -11.34
C GLU A 90 -4.49 -3.72 -10.68
N ASN A 91 -5.57 -3.24 -11.30
CA ASN A 91 -6.34 -2.04 -10.91
C ASN A 91 -5.65 -0.69 -11.17
N ASP A 92 -4.68 -0.64 -12.08
CA ASP A 92 -4.03 0.59 -12.53
C ASP A 92 -4.73 1.24 -13.75
N ASP A 93 -6.06 1.34 -13.66
CA ASP A 93 -6.93 1.71 -14.79
C ASP A 93 -7.02 3.21 -15.06
N PHE A 94 -6.53 4.05 -14.13
CA PHE A 94 -6.69 5.51 -14.22
C PHE A 94 -5.46 6.22 -14.77
N THR A 95 -4.25 5.81 -14.38
CA THR A 95 -3.04 6.61 -14.66
C THR A 95 -1.75 5.80 -14.87
N ARG A 96 -1.71 4.48 -14.59
CA ARG A 96 -0.47 3.68 -14.72
C ARG A 96 0.71 4.27 -13.95
N ASP A 97 0.43 4.84 -12.78
CA ASP A 97 1.37 5.67 -12.01
C ASP A 97 1.39 5.38 -10.50
N PHE A 98 0.69 4.34 -10.02
CA PHE A 98 0.57 4.07 -8.58
C PHE A 98 1.83 3.45 -7.97
N ALA A 99 3.00 4.07 -8.16
CA ALA A 99 4.27 3.64 -7.62
C ALA A 99 4.57 4.21 -6.22
N GLN A 100 3.58 4.76 -5.51
CA GLN A 100 3.82 5.49 -4.25
C GLN A 100 4.45 4.64 -3.16
N ASN A 101 4.15 3.32 -3.12
CA ASN A 101 4.79 2.41 -2.16
C ASN A 101 6.29 2.25 -2.43
N TYR A 102 6.68 2.14 -3.70
CA TYR A 102 8.08 2.06 -4.11
C TYR A 102 8.80 3.39 -3.90
N GLN A 103 8.13 4.50 -4.27
CA GLN A 103 8.62 5.85 -4.00
C GLN A 103 8.94 6.03 -2.51
N TYR A 104 8.00 5.67 -1.63
CA TYR A 104 8.20 5.79 -0.18
C TYR A 104 9.43 5.03 0.31
N LEU A 105 9.62 3.79 -0.14
CA LEU A 105 10.77 2.97 0.25
C LEU A 105 12.10 3.50 -0.32
N LEU A 106 12.09 4.01 -1.55
CA LEU A 106 13.25 4.65 -2.18
C LEU A 106 13.62 5.96 -1.47
N GLU A 107 12.64 6.77 -1.08
CA GLU A 107 12.83 7.98 -0.28
C GLU A 107 13.44 7.67 1.09
N MET A 108 13.00 6.59 1.75
CA MET A 108 13.62 6.14 3.01
C MET A 108 15.08 5.73 2.86
N LYS A 109 15.49 5.26 1.67
CA LYS A 109 16.88 4.96 1.31
C LYS A 109 17.65 6.20 0.81
N GLY A 110 17.02 7.37 0.75
CA GLY A 110 17.62 8.63 0.32
C GLY A 110 17.70 8.80 -1.20
N ILE A 111 16.95 8.02 -1.97
CA ILE A 111 16.99 8.00 -3.43
C ILE A 111 15.64 8.49 -3.94
N ASN A 112 15.59 9.75 -4.38
CA ASN A 112 14.32 10.38 -4.75
C ASN A 112 14.12 10.33 -6.27
N PRO A 113 12.96 9.86 -6.76
CA PRO A 113 12.65 9.95 -8.19
C PRO A 113 12.44 11.40 -8.60
N THR A 114 12.86 11.72 -9.82
CA THR A 114 12.62 13.01 -10.47
C THR A 114 11.17 13.15 -10.94
N ALA A 115 10.55 12.02 -11.32
CA ALA A 115 9.14 11.93 -11.66
C ALA A 115 8.57 10.56 -11.27
N VAL A 116 7.28 10.51 -10.90
CA VAL A 116 6.53 9.29 -10.63
C VAL A 116 5.29 9.28 -11.53
N GLY A 117 5.28 8.35 -12.49
CA GLY A 117 4.33 8.37 -13.60
C GLY A 117 4.35 9.71 -14.33
N ASP A 118 3.22 10.41 -14.38
CA ASP A 118 3.11 11.72 -15.03
C ASP A 118 3.38 12.90 -14.08
N ILE A 119 3.67 12.62 -12.80
CA ILE A 119 3.91 13.64 -11.77
C ILE A 119 5.39 13.98 -11.71
N ILE A 120 5.73 15.25 -11.95
CA ILE A 120 7.10 15.77 -11.85
C ILE A 120 7.37 16.20 -10.39
N ILE A 121 8.44 15.67 -9.79
CA ILE A 121 8.83 15.92 -8.41
C ILE A 121 10.02 16.88 -8.33
N SER A 122 10.97 16.78 -9.28
CA SER A 122 12.16 17.62 -9.39
C SER A 122 12.24 18.26 -10.78
N SER A 123 12.93 19.40 -10.89
CA SER A 123 13.20 20.08 -12.17
C SER A 123 14.32 19.43 -12.98
N GLU A 124 14.98 18.42 -12.42
CA GLU A 124 16.00 17.64 -13.12
C GLU A 124 15.38 16.84 -14.26
N ILE A 125 16.19 16.43 -15.25
CA ILE A 125 15.73 15.64 -16.38
C ILE A 125 16.07 14.19 -16.09
N PRO A 126 15.08 13.28 -16.04
CA PRO A 126 15.37 11.87 -15.81
C PRO A 126 16.08 11.28 -17.03
N GLU A 127 17.16 10.54 -16.78
CA GLU A 127 17.94 9.82 -17.81
C GLU A 127 17.45 8.36 -17.97
N ILE A 128 16.76 7.86 -16.95
CA ILE A 128 16.32 6.47 -16.84
C ILE A 128 14.84 6.45 -16.44
N GLU A 129 14.04 5.61 -17.09
CA GLU A 129 12.71 5.21 -16.61
C GLU A 129 12.76 3.78 -16.10
N TYR A 130 12.38 3.60 -14.83
CA TYR A 130 12.15 2.27 -14.23
C TYR A 130 10.66 1.97 -14.23
N THR A 131 10.27 0.86 -14.85
CA THR A 131 8.89 0.37 -14.87
C THR A 131 8.79 -0.92 -14.05
N ILE A 132 7.97 -0.89 -13.01
CA ILE A 132 7.70 -2.04 -12.14
C ILE A 132 6.39 -2.69 -12.57
N VAL A 133 6.43 -3.94 -13.01
CA VAL A 133 5.27 -4.70 -13.48
C VAL A 133 4.92 -5.79 -12.48
N GLU A 134 3.78 -5.68 -11.79
CA GLU A 134 3.34 -6.61 -10.73
C GLU A 134 2.48 -7.79 -11.24
N ASN A 135 2.26 -7.88 -12.56
CA ASN A 135 1.58 -9.02 -13.18
C ASN A 135 2.19 -9.36 -14.54
N ILE A 136 2.77 -10.56 -14.64
CA ILE A 136 3.51 -11.07 -15.80
C ILE A 136 2.65 -11.08 -17.09
N LYS A 137 1.31 -11.15 -17.00
CA LYS A 137 0.44 -11.07 -18.19
C LYS A 137 0.55 -9.74 -18.93
N MET A 138 1.04 -8.68 -18.28
CA MET A 138 1.28 -7.38 -18.91
C MET A 138 2.71 -7.21 -19.44
N LYS A 139 3.60 -8.20 -19.23
CA LYS A 139 4.98 -8.19 -19.72
C LYS A 139 5.07 -8.22 -21.25
N GLU A 140 4.08 -8.83 -21.91
CA GLU A 140 4.03 -8.96 -23.38
C GLU A 140 3.89 -7.61 -24.12
N TYR A 141 3.65 -6.49 -23.44
CA TYR A 141 3.50 -5.17 -24.05
C TYR A 141 4.78 -4.31 -24.01
N LEU A 142 5.90 -4.84 -23.52
CA LEU A 142 7.12 -4.08 -23.24
C LEU A 142 8.31 -4.69 -23.99
N GLU A 143 8.35 -4.51 -25.31
CA GLU A 143 9.35 -5.13 -26.20
C GLU A 143 10.69 -4.38 -26.28
N GLU A 144 10.85 -3.21 -25.65
CA GLU A 144 12.04 -2.35 -25.78
C GLU A 144 12.77 -2.05 -24.45
N GLU A 145 12.43 -2.73 -23.35
CA GLU A 145 13.00 -2.44 -22.02
C GLU A 145 13.94 -3.55 -21.52
N GLU A 146 15.04 -3.18 -20.86
CA GLU A 146 15.99 -4.12 -20.24
C GLU A 146 15.39 -4.67 -18.94
N ILE A 147 15.39 -5.99 -18.77
CA ILE A 147 14.89 -6.63 -17.54
C ILE A 147 16.01 -6.61 -16.49
N LEU A 148 15.80 -5.83 -15.42
CA LEU A 148 16.70 -5.80 -14.26
C LEU A 148 16.36 -6.85 -13.21
N PHE A 149 15.08 -7.20 -13.08
CA PHE A 149 14.59 -8.13 -12.07
C PHE A 149 13.34 -8.85 -12.56
N ASP A 150 13.20 -10.13 -12.23
CA ASP A 150 12.02 -10.95 -12.53
C ASP A 150 11.89 -12.07 -11.49
N GLU A 151 11.12 -11.83 -10.43
CA GLU A 151 10.80 -12.85 -9.44
C GLU A 151 9.41 -12.64 -8.85
N ASN A 152 8.75 -13.74 -8.48
CA ASN A 152 7.50 -13.75 -7.69
C ASN A 152 6.38 -12.84 -8.23
N GLY A 153 6.29 -12.71 -9.56
CA GLY A 153 5.25 -11.92 -10.21
C GLY A 153 5.58 -10.43 -10.37
N ILE A 154 6.75 -9.97 -9.90
CA ILE A 154 7.24 -8.60 -10.11
C ILE A 154 8.40 -8.61 -11.10
N VAL A 155 8.29 -7.77 -12.12
CA VAL A 155 9.34 -7.52 -13.11
C VAL A 155 9.75 -6.05 -13.05
N ILE A 156 11.05 -5.78 -13.00
CA ILE A 156 11.59 -4.42 -13.09
C ILE A 156 12.23 -4.26 -14.45
N LEU A 157 11.79 -3.25 -15.17
CA LEU A 157 12.25 -2.91 -16.48
C LEU A 157 12.94 -1.55 -16.45
N LYS A 158 14.01 -1.41 -17.23
CA LYS A 158 14.81 -0.21 -17.37
C LYS A 158 14.78 0.25 -18.81
N ARG A 159 14.55 1.55 -19.01
CA ARG A 159 14.65 2.21 -20.31
C ARG A 159 15.44 3.50 -20.17
N LEU A 160 16.41 3.71 -21.06
CA LEU A 160 17.10 5.00 -21.18
C LEU A 160 16.20 5.99 -21.92
N ILE A 161 16.09 7.22 -21.43
CA ILE A 161 15.22 8.27 -21.98
C ILE A 161 15.96 9.59 -22.23
#